data_AF-A0A651H489-F1
#
_entry.id   AF-A0A651H489-F1
#
_cell.length_a   1.000
_cell.length_b   1.000
_cell.length_c   1.000
_cell.angle_alpha   90.00
_cell.angle_beta   90.00
_cell.angle_gamma   90.00
#
_symmetry.space_group_name_H-M   'P 1'
#
loop_
_entity.id
_entity.type
_entity.pdbx_description
1 polymer ?
#
loop_
_entity_poly.entity_id
_entity_poly.type
_entity_poly.pdbx_seq_one_letter_code
_entity_poly.pdbx_strand_id
1 'polypeptide(L)'
;MKPLFPILIIASTALTAAAGAATLPMIPMQGAMTHIYLDFAAGQPGVLFDGDPLVPTGPTSAAPLAVPELRPLALSHPGDGFDPTAPWFSALDPGADGYAFSRRWGFVAITDDPLPEGLGFWVRLLELSPGLEVKHGPTWTPLFHPGPDESLIWRFGGTMFHPAFHAPALVASYSAAFELYLGDETGLASPNFAAVPFTLEFTAIPEPALIGLLLGFAALLPLLARHR
;
A
#
# COMPACT_ATOMS: atom_id res chain seq x y z
N MET A 1 -25.13 36.44 -45.31
CA MET A 1 -25.14 34.96 -45.42
C MET A 1 -23.98 34.46 -44.56
N LYS A 2 -24.26 33.76 -43.46
CA LYS A 2 -23.24 33.22 -42.53
C LYS A 2 -23.00 31.74 -42.83
N PRO A 3 -21.76 31.25 -42.94
CA PRO A 3 -21.50 29.84 -43.15
C PRO A 3 -21.73 29.06 -41.85
N LEU A 4 -22.60 28.05 -41.91
CA LEU A 4 -22.77 27.02 -40.89
C LEU A 4 -21.71 25.94 -41.13
N PHE A 5 -20.77 25.78 -40.20
CA PHE A 5 -19.87 24.62 -40.17
C PHE A 5 -20.52 23.51 -39.34
N PRO A 6 -20.72 22.29 -39.88
CA PRO A 6 -21.13 21.16 -39.06
C PRO A 6 -19.93 20.64 -38.26
N ILE A 7 -20.06 20.65 -36.93
CA ILE A 7 -19.14 19.96 -36.02
C ILE A 7 -19.50 18.47 -36.09
N LEU A 8 -18.64 17.68 -36.75
CA LEU A 8 -18.73 16.23 -36.78
C LEU A 8 -18.11 15.68 -35.49
N ILE A 9 -18.94 15.30 -34.53
CA ILE A 9 -18.49 14.56 -33.34
C ILE A 9 -18.34 13.09 -33.75
N ILE A 10 -17.10 12.65 -33.97
CA ILE A 10 -16.79 11.24 -34.15
C ILE A 10 -16.75 10.61 -32.76
N ALA A 11 -17.85 9.97 -32.37
CA ALA A 11 -17.88 9.12 -31.18
C ALA A 11 -17.21 7.77 -31.52
N SER A 12 -15.92 7.66 -31.23
CA SER A 12 -15.22 6.37 -31.27
C SER A 12 -15.63 5.53 -30.06
N THR A 13 -16.72 4.77 -30.18
CA THR A 13 -17.03 3.68 -29.25
C THR A 13 -16.13 2.50 -29.55
N ALA A 14 -14.95 2.47 -28.93
CA ALA A 14 -14.15 1.26 -28.85
C ALA A 14 -14.89 0.27 -27.93
N LEU A 15 -15.61 -0.67 -28.54
CA LEU A 15 -16.26 -1.77 -27.82
C LEU A 15 -15.15 -2.75 -27.38
N THR A 16 -14.60 -2.54 -26.20
CA THR A 16 -13.71 -3.51 -25.57
C THR A 16 -14.57 -4.69 -25.14
N ALA A 17 -14.30 -5.88 -25.68
CA ALA A 17 -14.94 -7.09 -25.21
C ALA A 17 -14.65 -7.23 -23.71
N ALA A 18 -15.70 -7.22 -22.89
CA ALA A 18 -15.57 -7.48 -21.46
C ALA A 18 -15.07 -8.92 -21.30
N ALA A 19 -13.77 -9.09 -21.05
CA ALA A 19 -13.29 -10.30 -20.41
C ALA A 19 -14.14 -10.51 -19.15
N GLY A 20 -14.61 -11.74 -18.91
CA GLY A 20 -15.46 -12.03 -17.77
C GLY A 20 -14.78 -11.57 -16.48
N ALA A 21 -15.47 -10.72 -15.72
CA ALA A 21 -15.09 -10.30 -14.38
C ALA A 21 -14.63 -11.50 -13.54
N ALA A 22 -13.39 -11.51 -13.07
CA ALA A 22 -12.94 -12.54 -12.16
C ALA A 22 -13.39 -12.22 -10.72
N THR A 23 -13.79 -13.24 -9.97
CA THR A 23 -13.93 -13.15 -8.51
C THR A 23 -12.59 -13.53 -7.88
N LEU A 24 -11.96 -12.59 -7.19
CA LEU A 24 -10.63 -12.77 -6.60
C LEU A 24 -10.73 -13.41 -5.20
N PRO A 25 -10.15 -14.60 -4.98
CA PRO A 25 -10.14 -15.26 -3.67
C PRO A 25 -9.04 -14.72 -2.74
N MET A 26 -8.23 -13.76 -3.22
CA MET A 26 -7.15 -13.13 -2.47
C MET A 26 -6.93 -11.69 -2.92
N ILE A 27 -6.33 -10.88 -2.06
CA ILE A 27 -5.94 -9.51 -2.40
C ILE A 27 -4.75 -9.57 -3.37
N PRO A 28 -4.87 -9.06 -4.60
CA PRO A 28 -3.82 -9.15 -5.60
C PRO A 28 -2.65 -8.22 -5.30
N MET A 29 -1.50 -8.53 -5.90
CA MET A 29 -0.36 -7.61 -5.96
C MET A 29 -0.60 -6.56 -7.03
N GLN A 30 -0.26 -5.30 -6.76
CA GLN A 30 -0.53 -4.18 -7.68
C GLN A 30 0.73 -3.77 -8.48
N GLY A 31 1.35 -4.72 -9.16
CA GLY A 31 2.59 -4.52 -9.92
C GLY A 31 3.86 -4.92 -9.16
N ALA A 32 4.98 -4.30 -9.50
CA ALA A 32 6.29 -4.65 -8.96
C ALA A 32 6.39 -4.37 -7.46
N MET A 33 7.10 -5.24 -6.74
CA MET A 33 7.31 -5.14 -5.29
C MET A 33 8.41 -4.13 -4.97
N THR A 34 8.34 -3.59 -3.77
CA THR A 34 9.37 -2.77 -3.17
C THR A 34 9.76 -3.40 -1.85
N HIS A 35 11.03 -3.76 -1.68
CA HIS A 35 11.48 -4.49 -0.51
C HIS A 35 12.09 -3.56 0.54
N ILE A 36 11.85 -3.95 1.78
CA ILE A 36 12.50 -3.46 2.98
C ILE A 36 13.31 -4.64 3.51
N TYR A 37 14.61 -4.47 3.48
CA TYR A 37 15.58 -5.46 3.90
C TYR A 37 15.95 -5.19 5.35
N LEU A 38 15.63 -6.15 6.23
CA LEU A 38 16.03 -6.12 7.62
C LEU A 38 17.34 -6.89 7.74
N ASP A 39 18.40 -6.17 8.06
CA ASP A 39 19.75 -6.71 8.08
C ASP A 39 20.28 -6.78 9.52
N PHE A 40 21.23 -7.69 9.73
CA PHE A 40 22.10 -7.71 10.88
C PHE A 40 23.51 -8.02 10.38
N ALA A 41 24.32 -6.98 10.28
CA ALA A 41 25.67 -7.06 9.77
C ALA A 41 26.63 -6.31 10.70
N ALA A 42 27.83 -6.85 10.88
CA ALA A 42 28.85 -6.28 11.75
C ALA A 42 28.35 -6.03 13.20
N GLY A 43 27.42 -6.87 13.65
CA GLY A 43 26.84 -6.78 14.98
C GLY A 43 25.88 -5.61 15.19
N GLN A 44 25.25 -5.08 14.14
CA GLN A 44 24.23 -4.02 14.26
C GLN A 44 23.02 -4.33 13.37
N PRO A 45 21.79 -4.06 13.82
CA PRO A 45 20.62 -4.11 12.95
C PRO A 45 20.67 -2.99 11.91
N GLY A 46 20.12 -3.26 10.73
CA GLY A 46 20.05 -2.32 9.61
C GLY A 46 18.73 -2.42 8.85
N VAL A 47 18.37 -1.32 8.20
CA VAL A 47 17.23 -1.28 7.26
C VAL A 47 17.76 -0.78 5.92
N LEU A 48 17.63 -1.61 4.89
CA LEU A 48 17.98 -1.26 3.51
C LEU A 48 16.73 -1.30 2.65
N PHE A 49 16.78 -0.61 1.52
CA PHE A 49 15.69 -0.60 0.54
C PHE A 49 16.19 -1.05 -0.82
N ASP A 50 15.28 -1.43 -1.71
CA ASP A 50 15.64 -1.70 -3.12
C ASP A 50 16.50 -0.56 -3.70
N GLY A 51 17.64 -0.92 -4.29
CA GLY A 51 18.58 0.03 -4.89
C GLY A 51 19.66 0.56 -3.93
N ASP A 52 19.65 0.19 -2.65
CA ASP A 52 20.79 0.37 -1.76
C ASP A 52 22.00 -0.46 -2.28
N PRO A 53 23.22 0.11 -2.34
CA PRO A 53 24.42 -0.60 -2.82
C PRO A 53 24.77 -1.86 -2.01
N LEU A 54 24.30 -1.97 -0.77
CA LEU A 54 24.53 -3.13 0.09
C LEU A 54 23.53 -4.27 -0.16
N VAL A 55 22.44 -4.04 -0.90
CA VAL A 55 21.49 -5.09 -1.26
C VAL A 55 22.08 -5.92 -2.41
N PRO A 56 22.21 -7.26 -2.29
CA PRO A 56 22.70 -8.12 -3.35
C PRO A 56 21.90 -7.90 -4.63
N THR A 57 22.51 -7.23 -5.61
CA THR A 57 21.81 -6.80 -6.82
C THR A 57 21.53 -8.00 -7.71
N GLY A 58 20.29 -8.51 -7.68
CA GLY A 58 19.72 -9.15 -8.86
C GLY A 58 19.56 -8.14 -10.01
N PRO A 59 19.27 -8.58 -11.25
CA PRO A 59 19.23 -7.71 -12.45
C PRO A 59 18.16 -6.59 -12.45
N THR A 60 17.52 -6.29 -11.31
CA THR A 60 16.39 -5.35 -11.17
C THR A 60 16.63 -4.17 -10.21
N SER A 61 17.80 -4.04 -9.56
CA SER A 61 17.99 -3.08 -8.46
C SER A 61 18.39 -1.64 -8.86
N ALA A 62 18.53 -1.33 -10.15
CA ALA A 62 18.97 0.01 -10.59
C ALA A 62 17.83 1.03 -10.77
N ALA A 63 16.57 0.63 -10.55
CA ALA A 63 15.44 1.55 -10.65
C ALA A 63 15.28 2.35 -9.35
N PRO A 64 15.00 3.67 -9.40
CA PRO A 64 14.69 4.44 -8.20
C PRO A 64 13.49 3.81 -7.48
N LEU A 65 13.54 3.77 -6.14
CA LEU A 65 12.45 3.33 -5.27
C LEU A 65 11.14 3.97 -5.70
N ALA A 66 10.33 3.20 -6.43
CA ALA A 66 9.00 3.65 -6.81
C ALA A 66 8.12 3.52 -5.57
N VAL A 67 7.81 4.65 -4.95
CA VAL A 67 6.85 4.74 -3.83
C VAL A 67 5.58 3.97 -4.22
N PRO A 68 5.22 2.90 -3.48
CA PRO A 68 4.02 2.14 -3.79
C PRO A 68 2.76 3.00 -3.74
N GLU A 69 1.94 2.83 -4.77
CA GLU A 69 0.62 3.43 -4.79
C GLU A 69 -0.37 2.57 -4.01
N LEU A 70 -1.33 3.21 -3.34
CA LEU A 70 -2.57 2.59 -2.90
C LEU A 70 -3.59 2.75 -4.03
N ARG A 71 -4.06 1.65 -4.60
CA ARG A 71 -5.05 1.68 -5.70
C ARG A 71 -6.33 0.93 -5.30
N PRO A 72 -7.52 1.46 -5.63
CA PRO A 72 -8.77 0.71 -5.58
C PRO A 72 -8.75 -0.50 -6.53
N LEU A 73 -9.63 -1.48 -6.28
CA LEU A 73 -9.75 -2.65 -7.14
C LEU A 73 -10.12 -2.25 -8.57
N ALA A 74 -11.10 -1.34 -8.72
CA ALA A 74 -11.58 -0.87 -10.02
C ALA A 74 -10.48 -0.28 -10.93
N LEU A 75 -9.40 0.24 -10.33
CA LEU A 75 -8.24 0.76 -11.06
C LEU A 75 -7.14 -0.29 -11.29
N SER A 76 -6.86 -1.11 -10.28
CA SER A 76 -5.77 -2.08 -10.35
C SER A 76 -6.13 -3.34 -11.16
N HIS A 77 -7.41 -3.73 -11.14
CA HIS A 77 -7.95 -4.93 -11.76
C HIS A 77 -9.36 -4.63 -12.32
N PRO A 78 -9.45 -3.87 -13.43
CA PRO A 78 -10.73 -3.36 -13.93
C PRO A 78 -11.65 -4.50 -14.37
N GLY A 79 -12.86 -4.49 -13.82
CA GLY A 79 -13.89 -5.49 -14.09
C GLY A 79 -13.89 -6.66 -13.12
N ASP A 80 -12.83 -6.86 -12.33
CA ASP A 80 -12.79 -7.90 -11.30
C ASP A 80 -13.54 -7.46 -10.03
N GLY A 81 -13.96 -8.44 -9.22
CA GLY A 81 -14.57 -8.24 -7.91
C GLY A 81 -13.92 -9.12 -6.84
N PHE A 82 -14.08 -8.78 -5.57
CA PHE A 82 -13.64 -9.68 -4.50
C PHE A 82 -14.68 -10.76 -4.20
N ASP A 83 -14.23 -11.89 -3.66
CA ASP A 83 -15.13 -12.87 -3.05
C ASP A 83 -15.88 -12.21 -1.87
N PRO A 84 -17.23 -12.15 -1.90
CA PRO A 84 -18.03 -11.54 -0.82
C PRO A 84 -17.93 -12.26 0.52
N THR A 85 -17.39 -13.48 0.55
CA THR A 85 -17.15 -14.23 1.78
C THR A 85 -15.79 -13.92 2.42
N ALA A 86 -14.91 -13.19 1.71
CA ALA A 86 -13.58 -12.88 2.19
C ALA A 86 -13.60 -11.81 3.31
N PRO A 87 -12.69 -11.90 4.30
CA PRO A 87 -12.68 -10.97 5.44
C PRO A 87 -12.31 -9.52 5.05
N TRP A 88 -11.69 -9.29 3.89
CA TRP A 88 -11.36 -7.96 3.37
C TRP A 88 -12.45 -7.35 2.47
N PHE A 89 -13.50 -8.09 2.15
CA PHE A 89 -14.49 -7.66 1.15
C PHE A 89 -15.11 -6.31 1.48
N SER A 90 -15.63 -6.13 2.70
CA SER A 90 -16.33 -4.89 3.08
C SER A 90 -15.45 -3.65 2.96
N ALA A 91 -14.14 -3.79 3.23
CA ALA A 91 -13.19 -2.68 3.16
C ALA A 91 -12.76 -2.37 1.73
N LEU A 92 -12.48 -3.39 0.91
CA LEU A 92 -11.77 -3.21 -0.35
C LEU A 92 -12.65 -3.27 -1.59
N ASP A 93 -13.81 -3.91 -1.51
CA ASP A 93 -14.68 -4.07 -2.69
C ASP A 93 -15.32 -2.72 -3.07
N PRO A 94 -15.30 -2.33 -4.37
CA PRO A 94 -15.92 -1.09 -4.82
C PRO A 94 -17.43 -1.01 -4.58
N GLY A 95 -18.12 -2.15 -4.44
CA GLY A 95 -19.54 -2.22 -4.07
C GLY A 95 -19.80 -2.01 -2.57
N ALA A 96 -18.75 -1.91 -1.75
CA ALA A 96 -18.79 -1.64 -0.33
C ALA A 96 -18.06 -0.32 -0.01
N ASP A 97 -16.99 -0.34 0.80
CA ASP A 97 -16.24 0.88 1.14
C ASP A 97 -15.23 1.29 0.05
N GLY A 98 -14.77 0.36 -0.79
CA GLY A 98 -13.91 0.66 -1.94
C GLY A 98 -12.56 1.28 -1.60
N TYR A 99 -11.97 0.95 -0.44
CA TYR A 99 -10.70 1.53 -0.03
C TYR A 99 -9.57 1.16 -0.99
N ALA A 100 -8.65 2.11 -1.16
CA ALA A 100 -7.42 1.86 -1.88
C ALA A 100 -6.52 0.97 -1.02
N PHE A 101 -5.85 0.01 -1.64
CA PHE A 101 -4.95 -0.92 -0.95
C PHE A 101 -3.62 -1.04 -1.67
N SER A 102 -2.61 -1.61 -1.00
CA SER A 102 -1.35 -2.04 -1.59
C SER A 102 -0.75 -3.18 -0.78
N ARG A 103 -0.12 -4.12 -1.48
CA ARG A 103 0.68 -5.20 -0.89
C ARG A 103 2.14 -5.15 -1.34
N ARG A 104 2.54 -4.04 -1.96
CA ARG A 104 3.80 -3.94 -2.71
C ARG A 104 5.02 -3.81 -1.81
N TRP A 105 4.87 -3.29 -0.59
CA TRP A 105 5.94 -3.36 0.40
C TRP A 105 6.14 -4.81 0.85
N GLY A 106 7.35 -5.32 0.71
CA GLY A 106 7.77 -6.65 1.18
C GLY A 106 8.86 -6.54 2.23
N PHE A 107 8.67 -7.14 3.40
CA PHE A 107 9.69 -7.25 4.43
C PHE A 107 10.46 -8.55 4.25
N VAL A 108 11.78 -8.50 4.27
CA VAL A 108 12.63 -9.69 4.18
C VAL A 108 13.89 -9.50 5.03
N ALA A 109 14.32 -10.54 5.73
CA ALA A 109 15.60 -10.51 6.42
C ALA A 109 16.72 -10.98 5.46
N ILE A 110 17.82 -10.24 5.41
CA ILE A 110 19.00 -10.60 4.62
C ILE A 110 20.25 -10.55 5.49
N THR A 111 20.27 -11.37 6.54
CA THR A 111 21.38 -11.38 7.49
C THR A 111 22.48 -12.31 7.02
N ASP A 112 23.70 -11.79 6.91
CA ASP A 112 24.90 -12.62 6.71
C ASP A 112 25.41 -13.19 8.04
N ASP A 113 25.23 -12.45 9.14
CA ASP A 113 25.60 -12.86 10.49
C ASP A 113 24.40 -13.50 11.21
N PRO A 114 24.60 -14.57 12.01
CA PRO A 114 23.54 -15.10 12.86
C PRO A 114 23.15 -14.05 13.91
N LEU A 115 21.84 -13.93 14.16
CA LEU A 115 21.38 -13.13 15.29
C LEU A 115 21.92 -13.69 16.61
N PRO A 116 22.19 -12.84 17.62
CA PRO A 116 22.54 -13.30 18.95
C PRO A 116 21.46 -14.23 19.51
N GLU A 117 21.88 -15.22 20.32
CA GLU A 117 20.96 -16.20 20.91
C GLU A 117 19.83 -15.51 21.69
N GLY A 118 18.60 -15.99 21.49
CA GLY A 118 17.40 -15.47 22.15
C GLY A 118 16.88 -14.14 21.60
N LEU A 119 17.50 -13.57 20.57
CA LEU A 119 17.02 -12.35 19.91
C LEU A 119 16.36 -12.65 18.56
N GLY A 120 15.37 -11.84 18.21
CA GLY A 120 14.74 -11.80 16.90
C GLY A 120 14.52 -10.37 16.42
N PHE A 121 14.20 -10.22 15.13
CA PHE A 121 13.75 -8.95 14.59
C PHE A 121 12.35 -8.61 15.06
N TRP A 122 12.21 -7.39 15.56
CA TRP A 122 10.93 -6.80 15.90
C TRP A 122 10.78 -5.48 15.16
N VAL A 123 9.57 -5.24 14.68
CA VAL A 123 9.17 -3.97 14.09
C VAL A 123 8.19 -3.32 15.04
N ARG A 124 8.45 -2.06 15.41
CA ARG A 124 7.52 -1.25 16.19
C ARG A 124 6.92 -0.17 15.30
N LEU A 125 5.60 -0.01 15.36
CA LEU A 125 4.90 1.14 14.78
C LEU A 125 5.11 2.37 15.68
N LEU A 126 5.62 3.45 15.09
CA LEU A 126 5.83 4.73 15.77
C LEU A 126 4.70 5.71 15.45
N GLU A 127 4.33 5.81 14.18
CA GLU A 127 3.31 6.73 13.69
C GLU A 127 2.61 6.15 12.46
N LEU A 128 1.31 6.43 12.32
CA LEU A 128 0.50 6.01 11.19
C LEU A 128 -0.40 7.17 10.75
N SER A 129 -0.39 7.48 9.45
CA SER A 129 -1.28 8.51 8.91
C SER A 129 -2.75 8.20 9.21
N PRO A 130 -3.59 9.20 9.53
CA PRO A 130 -5.00 8.97 9.85
C PRO A 130 -5.74 8.22 8.73
N GLY A 131 -6.38 7.10 9.07
CA GLY A 131 -7.14 6.26 8.14
C GLY A 131 -6.31 5.28 7.31
N LEU A 132 -4.97 5.28 7.46
CA LEU A 132 -4.13 4.18 6.98
C LEU A 132 -4.19 3.04 7.99
N GLU A 133 -4.36 1.81 7.51
CA GLU A 133 -4.31 0.60 8.32
C GLU A 133 -3.33 -0.42 7.73
N VAL A 134 -2.73 -1.21 8.61
CA VAL A 134 -1.78 -2.29 8.24
C VAL A 134 -2.33 -3.62 8.72
N LYS A 135 -2.58 -4.53 7.77
CA LYS A 135 -3.16 -5.85 8.03
C LYS A 135 -2.25 -6.97 7.57
N HIS A 136 -2.41 -8.13 8.19
CA HIS A 136 -1.88 -9.38 7.66
C HIS A 136 -2.73 -9.79 6.44
N GLY A 137 -2.14 -9.73 5.23
CA GLY A 137 -2.89 -9.84 3.97
C GLY A 137 -3.85 -11.04 3.87
N PRO A 138 -3.41 -12.27 4.20
CA PRO A 138 -4.28 -13.46 4.14
C PRO A 138 -5.43 -13.53 5.17
N THR A 139 -5.24 -12.98 6.37
CA THR A 139 -6.20 -13.14 7.49
C THR A 139 -7.00 -11.88 7.74
N TRP A 140 -6.56 -10.75 7.17
CA TRP A 140 -7.09 -9.41 7.40
C TRP A 140 -7.09 -8.96 8.87
N THR A 141 -6.31 -9.63 9.71
CA THR A 141 -6.11 -9.24 11.11
C THR A 141 -5.17 -8.05 11.18
N PRO A 142 -5.40 -7.07 12.08
CA PRO A 142 -4.49 -5.95 12.24
C PRO A 142 -3.09 -6.44 12.61
N LEU A 143 -2.08 -5.92 11.91
CA LEU A 143 -0.68 -6.23 12.21
C LEU A 143 -0.18 -5.39 13.40
N PHE A 144 -0.65 -4.15 13.45
CA PHE A 144 -0.45 -3.22 14.54
C PHE A 144 -1.82 -2.70 14.97
N HIS A 145 -1.96 -2.51 16.28
CA HIS A 145 -3.11 -1.90 16.88
C HIS A 145 -2.59 -0.58 17.51
N PRO A 146 -2.99 0.62 17.02
CA PRO A 146 -2.77 1.89 17.71
C PRO A 146 -3.88 2.29 18.73
N GLY A 147 -3.65 2.07 20.04
CA GLY A 147 -4.60 2.37 21.13
C GLY A 147 -4.20 1.80 22.51
N PRO A 148 -5.08 1.87 23.54
CA PRO A 148 -4.68 1.69 24.94
C PRO A 148 -4.34 0.26 25.38
N ASP A 149 -4.91 -0.77 24.73
CA ASP A 149 -4.69 -2.19 25.05
C ASP A 149 -3.88 -2.91 23.97
N GLU A 150 -3.06 -2.17 23.23
CA GLU A 150 -2.68 -2.52 21.87
C GLU A 150 -1.18 -2.83 21.69
N SER A 151 -0.87 -3.86 20.89
CA SER A 151 0.52 -4.18 20.52
C SER A 151 0.95 -3.32 19.33
N LEU A 152 1.88 -2.41 19.60
CA LEU A 152 2.60 -1.65 18.59
C LEU A 152 3.80 -2.41 18.02
N ILE A 153 4.04 -3.64 18.48
CA ILE A 153 5.19 -4.44 18.09
C ILE A 153 4.76 -5.71 17.33
N TRP A 154 5.55 -6.07 16.34
CA TRP A 154 5.37 -7.26 15.53
C TRP A 154 6.71 -7.99 15.43
N ARG A 155 6.72 -9.26 15.84
CA ARG A 155 7.88 -10.13 15.64
C ARG A 155 7.93 -10.58 14.20
N PHE A 156 9.01 -10.24 13.51
CA PHE A 156 9.21 -10.63 12.14
C PHE A 156 9.89 -12.01 12.04
N GLY A 157 9.31 -12.91 11.24
CA GLY A 157 9.78 -14.28 11.07
C GLY A 157 11.01 -14.44 10.15
N GLY A 158 11.54 -13.35 9.60
CA GLY A 158 12.70 -13.34 8.71
C GLY A 158 12.41 -13.70 7.25
N THR A 159 11.30 -14.41 6.97
CA THR A 159 10.89 -14.76 5.62
C THR A 159 10.09 -13.66 4.94
N MET A 160 10.10 -13.63 3.60
CA MET A 160 9.39 -12.61 2.80
C MET A 160 7.93 -12.49 3.24
N PHE A 161 7.54 -11.29 3.68
CA PHE A 161 6.20 -10.98 4.15
C PHE A 161 5.65 -9.71 3.51
N HIS A 162 4.43 -9.79 2.98
CA HIS A 162 3.73 -8.68 2.34
C HIS A 162 2.52 -8.25 3.18
N PRO A 163 2.68 -7.26 4.08
CA PRO A 163 1.54 -6.64 4.72
C PRO A 163 0.61 -6.02 3.67
N ALA A 164 -0.67 -5.96 4.01
CA ALA A 164 -1.63 -5.20 3.24
C ALA A 164 -1.83 -3.84 3.92
N PHE A 165 -1.51 -2.78 3.19
CA PHE A 165 -1.84 -1.42 3.56
C PHE A 165 -3.15 -1.05 2.88
N HIS A 166 -4.07 -0.41 3.59
CA HIS A 166 -5.27 0.13 2.97
C HIS A 166 -5.71 1.43 3.64
N ALA A 167 -6.36 2.29 2.86
CA ALA A 167 -6.84 3.58 3.31
C ALA A 167 -7.95 4.12 2.37
N PRO A 168 -8.74 5.10 2.81
CA PRO A 168 -9.62 5.85 1.92
C PRO A 168 -8.85 6.43 0.71
N ALA A 169 -9.41 6.34 -0.49
CA ALA A 169 -8.73 6.83 -1.71
C ALA A 169 -8.73 8.37 -1.86
N LEU A 170 -9.25 9.11 -0.86
CA LEU A 170 -9.49 10.55 -0.93
C LEU A 170 -8.29 11.40 -0.51
N VAL A 171 -7.32 10.83 0.22
CA VAL A 171 -6.11 11.54 0.64
C VAL A 171 -4.99 11.20 -0.33
N ALA A 172 -4.28 12.21 -0.82
CA ALA A 172 -3.26 12.01 -1.86
C ALA A 172 -2.04 11.22 -1.38
N SER A 173 -1.67 11.36 -0.11
CA SER A 173 -0.46 10.75 0.46
C SER A 173 -0.70 10.19 1.85
N TYR A 174 -0.12 9.04 2.13
CA TYR A 174 -0.08 8.43 3.45
C TYR A 174 1.35 8.02 3.79
N SER A 175 1.65 7.96 5.08
CA SER A 175 2.92 7.49 5.61
C SER A 175 2.72 6.58 6.83
N ALA A 176 3.69 5.70 7.05
CA ALA A 176 3.81 4.86 8.22
C ALA A 176 5.26 4.85 8.71
N ALA A 177 5.49 5.31 9.94
CA ALA A 177 6.81 5.35 10.56
C ALA A 177 6.98 4.17 11.52
N PHE A 178 8.13 3.51 11.42
CA PHE A 178 8.48 2.33 12.19
C PHE A 178 9.89 2.44 12.76
N GLU A 179 10.20 1.53 13.67
CA GLU A 179 11.59 1.18 13.98
C GLU A 179 11.79 -0.34 13.95
N LEU A 180 12.94 -0.76 13.42
CA LEU A 180 13.46 -2.11 13.54
C LEU A 180 14.33 -2.19 14.79
N TYR A 181 14.19 -3.24 15.59
CA TYR A 181 15.12 -3.52 16.68
C TYR A 181 15.29 -5.02 16.90
N LEU A 182 16.37 -5.39 17.60
CA LEU A 182 16.52 -6.73 18.14
C LEU A 182 15.90 -6.80 19.53
N GLY A 183 15.02 -7.76 19.73
CA GLY A 183 14.33 -7.97 21.00
C GLY A 183 14.25 -9.44 21.36
N ASP A 184 14.00 -9.70 22.64
CA ASP A 184 13.82 -11.06 23.15
C ASP A 184 12.46 -11.67 22.72
N GLU A 185 12.16 -12.87 23.21
CA GLU A 185 10.90 -13.58 22.94
C GLU A 185 9.65 -12.80 23.37
N THR A 186 9.78 -11.86 24.33
CA THR A 186 8.68 -11.03 24.83
C THR A 186 8.53 -9.71 24.05
N GLY A 187 9.49 -9.41 23.17
CA GLY A 187 9.55 -8.16 22.42
C GLY A 187 10.22 -7.01 23.17
N LEU A 188 10.86 -7.29 24.31
CA LEU A 188 11.69 -6.32 25.01
C LEU A 188 12.94 -6.06 24.18
N ALA A 189 13.21 -4.79 23.89
CA ALA A 189 14.37 -4.39 23.12
C ALA A 189 15.67 -4.74 23.86
N SER A 190 16.63 -5.30 23.12
CA SER A 190 17.96 -5.56 23.64
C SER A 190 18.70 -4.24 23.87
N PRO A 191 19.30 -4.02 25.06
CA PRO A 191 20.01 -2.77 25.36
C PRO A 191 21.34 -2.64 24.60
N ASN A 192 21.79 -3.71 23.93
CA ASN A 192 23.08 -3.76 23.25
C ASN A 192 23.01 -3.29 21.78
N PHE A 193 21.81 -3.10 21.25
CA PHE A 193 21.59 -2.75 19.85
C PHE A 193 20.67 -1.54 19.76
N ALA A 194 21.02 -0.58 18.91
CA ALA A 194 20.16 0.56 18.64
C ALA A 194 18.98 0.14 17.77
N ALA A 195 17.82 0.74 18.01
CA ALA A 195 16.71 0.66 17.07
C ALA A 195 17.00 1.52 15.82
N VAL A 196 16.51 1.08 14.67
CA VAL A 196 16.70 1.73 13.38
C VAL A 196 15.36 2.26 12.88
N PRO A 197 15.12 3.58 12.86
CA PRO A 197 13.88 4.14 12.36
C PRO A 197 13.83 4.09 10.84
N PHE A 198 12.64 3.89 10.29
CA PHE A 198 12.38 4.00 8.85
C PHE A 198 10.93 4.41 8.60
N THR A 199 10.67 4.98 7.43
CA THR A 199 9.33 5.45 7.03
C THR A 199 8.96 4.86 5.68
N LEU A 200 7.72 4.39 5.59
CA LEU A 200 7.10 3.96 4.35
C LEU A 200 6.13 5.03 3.88
N GLU A 201 6.26 5.39 2.61
CA GLU A 201 5.40 6.38 1.97
C GLU A 201 4.46 5.69 0.98
N PHE A 202 3.32 6.32 0.74
CA PHE A 202 2.29 5.87 -0.17
C PHE A 202 1.65 7.05 -0.89
N THR A 203 1.34 6.84 -2.17
CA THR A 203 0.48 7.75 -2.92
C THR A 203 -0.87 7.07 -3.16
N ALA A 204 -1.97 7.64 -2.68
CA ALA A 204 -3.29 7.08 -2.95
C ALA A 204 -3.83 7.61 -4.29
N ILE A 205 -4.34 6.71 -5.12
CA ILE A 205 -4.94 7.05 -6.40
C ILE A 205 -6.46 7.04 -6.24
N PRO A 206 -7.13 8.20 -6.36
CA PRO A 206 -8.58 8.28 -6.25
C PRO A 206 -9.26 7.56 -7.41
N GLU A 207 -10.47 7.05 -7.18
CA GLU A 207 -11.26 6.44 -8.26
C GLU A 207 -11.65 7.48 -9.34
N PRO A 208 -11.63 7.11 -10.64
CA PRO A 208 -11.96 8.02 -11.74
C PRO A 208 -13.39 8.58 -11.67
N ALA A 209 -14.33 7.81 -11.12
CA ALA A 209 -15.72 8.23 -10.97
C ALA A 209 -15.84 9.48 -10.07
N LEU A 210 -14.97 9.61 -9.08
CA LEU A 210 -14.90 10.77 -8.20
C LEU A 210 -14.36 12.01 -8.94
N ILE A 211 -13.38 11.82 -9.83
CA ILE A 211 -12.82 12.90 -10.66
C ILE A 211 -13.88 13.43 -11.63
N GLY A 212 -14.65 12.54 -12.25
CA GLY A 212 -15.76 12.90 -13.14
C GLY A 212 -16.87 13.68 -12.42
N LEU A 213 -17.20 13.30 -11.19
CA LEU A 213 -18.18 14.01 -10.36
C LEU A 213 -17.70 15.42 -9.98
N LEU A 214 -16.45 15.55 -9.51
CA LEU A 214 -15.85 16.84 -9.12
C LEU A 214 -15.75 17.81 -10.30
N LEU A 215 -15.36 17.33 -11.48
CA LEU A 215 -15.33 18.13 -12.70
C LEU A 215 -16.73 18.48 -13.21
N GLY A 216 -17.70 17.56 -13.05
CA GLY A 216 -19.10 17.80 -13.38
C GLY A 216 -19.73 18.93 -12.55
N PHE A 217 -19.46 18.98 -11.25
CA PHE A 217 -19.93 20.06 -10.38
C PHE A 217 -19.28 21.41 -10.72
N ALA A 218 -17.96 21.44 -10.99
CA ALA A 218 -17.27 22.66 -11.41
C ALA A 218 -17.84 23.26 -12.71
N ALA A 219 -18.30 22.41 -13.65
CA ALA A 219 -18.95 22.85 -14.88
C ALA A 219 -20.39 23.37 -14.67
N LEU A 220 -21.07 22.99 -13.58
CA LEU A 220 -22.43 23.43 -13.24
C LEU A 220 -22.49 24.76 -12.48
N LEU A 221 -21.42 25.13 -11.74
CA LEU A 221 -21.33 26.41 -11.04
C LEU A 221 -21.55 27.65 -11.92
N PRO A 222 -20.96 27.79 -13.13
CA PRO A 222 -21.20 28.94 -13.99
C PRO A 222 -22.62 28.96 -14.61
N LEU A 223 -23.30 27.82 -14.68
CA LEU A 223 -24.70 27.74 -15.16
C LEU A 223 -25.69 28.20 -14.07
N LEU A 224 -25.41 27.88 -12.81
CA LEU A 224 -26.23 28.33 -11.67
C LEU A 224 -26.03 29.83 -11.35
N ALA A 225 -24.84 30.37 -11.63
CA ALA A 225 -24.54 31.80 -11.45
C ALA A 225 -25.22 32.72 -12.50
N ARG A 226 -25.77 32.16 -13.58
CA ARG A 226 -26.41 32.92 -14.68
C ARG A 226 -27.90 33.20 -14.48
N HIS A 227 -28.49 32.69 -13.40
CA HIS A 227 -29.91 32.84 -13.06
C HIS A 227 -30.16 33.72 -11.82
N ARG A 228 -29.21 34.57 -11.44
CA ARG A 228 -29.38 35.66 -10.47
C ARG A 228 -29.09 36.98 -11.15
#